data_AF-A0A969SEH6-F1
#
_entry.id   AF-A0A969SEH6-F1
#
_cell.length_a   1.000
_cell.length_b   1.000
_cell.length_c   1.000
_cell.angle_alpha   90.00
_cell.angle_beta   90.00
_cell.angle_gamma   90.00
#
_symmetry.space_group_name_H-M   'P 1'
#
loop_
_entity.id
_entity.type
_entity.pdbx_description
1 polymer ?
#
loop_
_entity_poly.entity_id
_entity_poly.type
_entity_poly.pdbx_seq_one_letter_code
_entity_poly.pdbx_strand_id
1 'polypeptide(L)'
;MTIGVKEKNSSPRYFSQNTEQYKKLNMLLKAGKWKEADLETKYLMLKISNRFDKGWLDESAIANFPLHDLKMINQLWLEHSSGRFGFSVQKRIYLDTGNQPREYNQETYDRFGEVVGWRDDRIWKNYFDLEFSLSAPEGHLPWCCAGFDV
;
A
#
# COMPACT_ATOMS: atom_id res chain seq x y z
N MET A 1 37.34 -14.84 -21.08
CA MET A 1 35.95 -14.73 -20.59
C MET A 1 35.96 -13.94 -19.30
N THR A 2 35.56 -12.68 -19.34
CA THR A 2 35.11 -11.97 -18.14
C THR A 2 33.98 -11.04 -18.55
N ILE A 3 32.90 -11.17 -17.80
CA ILE A 3 31.54 -10.69 -18.01
C ILE A 3 31.48 -9.18 -17.78
N GLY A 4 31.01 -8.43 -18.79
CA GLY A 4 30.71 -7.01 -18.66
C GLY A 4 29.45 -6.82 -17.83
N VAL A 5 29.57 -6.09 -16.72
CA VAL A 5 28.42 -5.57 -15.97
C VAL A 5 27.79 -4.48 -16.83
N LYS A 6 26.60 -4.75 -17.39
CA LYS A 6 25.79 -3.70 -18.01
C LYS A 6 25.12 -2.90 -16.91
N GLU A 7 25.71 -1.75 -16.59
CA GLU A 7 25.01 -0.68 -15.88
C GLU A 7 23.80 -0.26 -16.70
N LYS A 8 22.59 -0.47 -16.16
CA LYS A 8 21.37 0.10 -16.73
C LYS A 8 21.37 1.59 -16.42
N ASN A 9 21.90 2.39 -17.34
CA ASN A 9 21.70 3.83 -17.37
C ASN A 9 20.19 4.14 -17.49
N SER A 10 19.57 4.49 -16.35
CA SER A 10 18.18 4.95 -16.30
C SER A 10 18.06 6.31 -16.99
N SER A 11 17.44 6.31 -18.16
CA SER A 11 17.18 7.53 -18.96
C SER A 11 16.33 8.56 -18.18
N PRO A 12 16.56 9.89 -18.37
CA PRO A 12 15.75 10.96 -17.78
C PRO A 12 14.25 10.83 -18.11
N ARG A 13 13.93 10.23 -19.26
CA ARG A 13 12.56 10.00 -19.73
C ARG A 13 11.85 8.89 -18.94
N TYR A 14 12.60 7.93 -18.41
CA TYR A 14 12.07 6.85 -17.57
C TYR A 14 11.75 7.36 -16.15
N PHE A 15 12.62 8.21 -15.60
CA PHE A 15 12.35 8.93 -14.34
C PHE A 15 11.17 9.92 -14.45
N SER A 16 11.09 10.68 -15.55
CA SER A 16 9.99 11.65 -15.73
C SER A 16 8.63 10.97 -15.97
N GLN A 17 8.58 9.85 -16.71
CA GLN A 17 7.36 9.06 -16.88
C GLN A 17 6.87 8.42 -15.58
N ASN A 18 7.78 7.91 -14.74
CA ASN A 18 7.41 7.37 -13.42
C ASN A 18 6.87 8.47 -12.50
N THR A 19 7.36 9.70 -12.61
CA THR A 19 6.84 10.83 -11.82
C THR A 19 5.40 11.18 -12.21
N GLU A 20 5.08 11.15 -13.52
CA GLU A 20 3.71 11.44 -13.97
C GLU A 20 2.71 10.35 -13.57
N GLN A 21 3.13 9.07 -13.53
CA GLN A 21 2.26 7.97 -13.11
C GLN A 21 1.70 8.16 -11.69
N TYR A 22 2.53 8.62 -10.74
CA TYR A 22 2.10 8.80 -9.35
C TYR A 22 1.68 10.24 -9.02
N LYS A 23 1.67 11.14 -10.02
CA LYS A 23 1.38 12.57 -9.81
C LYS A 23 0.02 12.81 -9.18
N LYS A 24 -1.01 12.06 -9.62
CA LYS A 24 -2.35 12.17 -9.04
C LYS A 24 -2.36 11.76 -7.57
N LEU A 25 -1.76 10.62 -7.24
CA LEU A 25 -1.61 10.17 -5.86
C LEU A 25 -0.87 11.21 -5.00
N ASN A 26 0.27 11.71 -5.49
CA ASN A 26 1.05 12.74 -4.81
C ASN A 26 0.24 14.02 -4.55
N MET A 27 -0.53 14.50 -5.53
CA MET A 27 -1.39 15.69 -5.37
C MET A 27 -2.50 15.47 -4.34
N LEU A 28 -3.14 14.30 -4.34
CA LEU A 28 -4.20 13.95 -3.39
C LEU A 28 -3.66 13.87 -1.95
N LEU A 29 -2.53 13.18 -1.76
CA LEU A 29 -1.86 13.06 -0.47
C LEU A 29 -1.41 14.44 0.06
N LYS A 30 -0.75 15.24 -0.79
CA LYS A 30 -0.34 16.60 -0.43
C LYS A 30 -1.51 17.50 -0.04
N ALA A 31 -2.67 17.29 -0.63
CA ALA A 31 -3.90 18.03 -0.32
C ALA A 31 -4.66 17.48 0.89
N GLY A 32 -4.18 16.41 1.54
CA GLY A 32 -4.87 15.75 2.66
C GLY A 32 -6.17 15.04 2.25
N LYS A 33 -6.33 14.71 0.96
CA LYS A 33 -7.49 13.97 0.44
C LYS A 33 -7.28 12.47 0.58
N TRP A 34 -7.25 12.01 1.83
CA TRP A 34 -6.82 10.65 2.19
C TRP A 34 -7.68 9.55 1.57
N LYS A 35 -9.00 9.75 1.50
CA LYS A 35 -9.93 8.79 0.90
C LYS A 35 -9.69 8.65 -0.60
N GLU A 36 -9.58 9.76 -1.31
CA GLU A 36 -9.30 9.76 -2.74
C GLU A 36 -7.90 9.24 -3.05
N ALA A 37 -6.90 9.52 -2.19
CA ALA A 37 -5.56 8.97 -2.29
C ALA A 37 -5.55 7.44 -2.11
N ASP A 38 -6.36 6.91 -1.20
CA ASP A 38 -6.52 5.47 -1.02
C ASP A 38 -7.16 4.80 -2.24
N LEU A 39 -8.23 5.39 -2.79
CA LEU A 39 -8.84 4.94 -4.05
C LEU A 39 -7.85 4.98 -5.22
N GLU A 40 -7.06 6.05 -5.33
CA GLU A 40 -6.02 6.17 -6.36
C GLU A 40 -4.90 5.14 -6.15
N THR A 41 -4.57 4.82 -4.90
CA THR A 41 -3.62 3.76 -4.58
C THR A 41 -4.14 2.41 -5.08
N LYS A 42 -5.41 2.06 -4.79
CA LYS A 42 -6.05 0.85 -5.33
C LYS A 42 -6.00 0.81 -6.86
N TYR A 43 -6.35 1.93 -7.50
CA TYR A 43 -6.30 2.07 -8.96
C TYR A 43 -4.91 1.78 -9.53
N LEU A 44 -3.87 2.41 -8.96
CA LEU A 44 -2.49 2.23 -9.38
C LEU A 44 -2.04 0.78 -9.20
N MET A 45 -2.29 0.18 -8.04
CA MET A 45 -1.92 -1.20 -7.75
C MET A 45 -2.53 -2.17 -8.79
N LEU A 46 -3.82 -2.05 -9.08
CA LEU A 46 -4.49 -2.88 -10.09
C LEU A 46 -4.00 -2.61 -11.51
N LYS A 47 -3.70 -1.35 -11.86
CA LYS A 47 -3.18 -0.98 -13.18
C LYS A 47 -1.79 -1.56 -13.41
N ILE A 48 -0.89 -1.39 -12.44
CA ILE A 48 0.51 -1.87 -12.50
C ILE A 48 0.55 -3.39 -12.64
N SER A 49 -0.34 -4.10 -11.95
CA SER A 49 -0.41 -5.56 -12.03
C SER A 49 -1.23 -6.08 -13.22
N ASN A 50 -1.72 -5.21 -14.11
CA ASN A 50 -2.62 -5.56 -15.22
C ASN A 50 -3.89 -6.33 -14.78
N ARG A 51 -4.49 -5.89 -13.68
CA ARG A 51 -5.66 -6.51 -13.01
C ARG A 51 -6.82 -5.53 -12.83
N PHE A 52 -6.82 -4.40 -13.52
CA PHE A 52 -7.87 -3.39 -13.41
C PHE A 52 -9.27 -3.98 -13.60
N ASP A 53 -9.46 -4.77 -14.66
CA ASP A 53 -10.76 -5.41 -14.95
C ASP A 53 -11.16 -6.50 -13.94
N LYS A 54 -10.22 -6.98 -13.12
CA LYS A 54 -10.48 -7.95 -12.05
C LYS A 54 -10.89 -7.28 -10.75
N GLY A 55 -10.39 -6.06 -10.48
CA GLY A 55 -10.72 -5.31 -9.27
C GLY A 55 -9.99 -5.76 -7.99
N TRP A 56 -9.22 -6.85 -8.05
CA TRP A 56 -8.43 -7.41 -6.94
C TRP A 56 -7.06 -7.94 -7.41
N LEU A 57 -6.09 -8.05 -6.50
CA LEU A 57 -4.78 -8.65 -6.73
C LEU A 57 -4.80 -10.12 -6.30
N ASP A 58 -4.41 -11.04 -7.19
CA ASP A 58 -4.19 -12.43 -6.81
C ASP A 58 -2.76 -12.65 -6.26
N GLU A 59 -2.50 -13.84 -5.70
CA GLU A 59 -1.19 -14.18 -5.14
C GLU A 59 -0.04 -14.00 -6.14
N SER A 60 -0.28 -14.34 -7.42
CA SER A 60 0.71 -14.21 -8.48
C SER A 60 1.02 -12.74 -8.78
N ALA A 61 0.00 -11.89 -8.84
CA ALA A 61 0.13 -10.45 -9.03
C ALA A 61 0.87 -9.80 -7.86
N ILE A 62 0.60 -10.23 -6.62
CA ILE A 62 1.31 -9.76 -5.42
C ILE A 62 2.78 -10.19 -5.47
N ALA A 63 3.05 -11.47 -5.75
CA ALA A 63 4.40 -12.02 -5.80
C ALA A 63 5.28 -11.38 -6.89
N ASN A 64 4.67 -10.97 -8.00
CA ASN A 64 5.34 -10.35 -9.14
C ASN A 64 5.21 -8.82 -9.17
N PHE A 65 4.64 -8.20 -8.13
CA PHE A 65 4.43 -6.76 -8.11
C PHE A 65 5.77 -6.01 -8.22
N PRO A 66 5.92 -5.05 -9.14
CA PRO A 66 7.18 -4.32 -9.32
C PRO A 66 7.62 -3.61 -8.04
N LEU A 67 8.80 -3.98 -7.52
CA LEU A 67 9.32 -3.44 -6.27
C LEU A 67 9.53 -1.91 -6.33
N HIS A 68 9.89 -1.38 -7.51
CA HIS A 68 10.05 0.05 -7.70
C HIS A 68 8.74 0.79 -7.45
N ASP A 69 7.65 0.36 -8.08
CA ASP A 69 6.33 0.95 -7.91
C ASP A 69 5.83 0.87 -6.47
N LEU A 70 6.02 -0.30 -5.81
CA LEU A 70 5.63 -0.47 -4.41
C LEU A 70 6.38 0.52 -3.50
N LYS A 71 7.68 0.72 -3.74
CA LYS A 71 8.50 1.70 -3.01
C LYS A 71 8.03 3.13 -3.26
N MET A 72 7.71 3.49 -4.51
CA MET A 72 7.22 4.83 -4.85
C MET A 72 5.90 5.15 -4.16
N ILE A 73 4.93 4.23 -4.23
CA ILE A 73 3.63 4.40 -3.56
C ILE A 73 3.83 4.53 -2.05
N ASN A 74 4.61 3.63 -1.44
CA ASN A 74 4.90 3.68 0.00
C ASN A 74 5.58 4.99 0.42
N GLN A 75 6.55 5.47 -0.37
CA GLN A 75 7.29 6.69 -0.05
C GLN A 75 6.37 7.91 -0.04
N LEU A 76 5.44 8.02 -1.01
CA LEU A 76 4.46 9.10 -1.03
C LEU A 76 3.56 9.10 0.21
N TRP A 77 3.07 7.91 0.62
CA TRP A 77 2.28 7.79 1.85
C TRP A 77 3.06 8.23 3.09
N LEU A 78 4.32 7.79 3.23
CA LEU A 78 5.18 8.18 4.34
C LEU A 78 5.42 9.69 4.38
N GLU A 79 5.81 10.29 3.25
CA GLU A 79 6.16 11.71 3.15
C GLU A 79 5.02 12.62 3.59
N HIS A 80 3.82 12.39 3.05
CA HIS A 80 2.68 13.30 3.29
C HIS A 80 1.96 13.01 4.61
N SER A 81 2.12 11.82 5.19
CA SER A 81 1.52 11.45 6.48
C SER A 81 2.45 11.68 7.69
N SER A 82 3.62 12.28 7.49
CA SER A 82 4.67 12.38 8.52
C SER A 82 5.07 11.01 9.09
N GLY A 83 5.17 10.01 8.20
CA GLY A 83 5.57 8.64 8.52
C GLY A 83 4.48 7.77 9.15
N ARG A 84 3.24 8.25 9.29
CA ARG A 84 2.15 7.51 9.95
C ARG A 84 1.52 6.42 9.09
N PHE A 85 1.49 6.61 7.77
CA PHE A 85 0.79 5.74 6.82
C PHE A 85 1.76 5.17 5.79
N GLY A 86 1.40 4.01 5.23
CA GLY A 86 2.17 3.31 4.21
C GLY A 86 2.37 1.82 4.50
N PHE A 87 2.63 1.03 3.46
CA PHE A 87 2.79 -0.43 3.54
C PHE A 87 3.95 -0.86 4.45
N SER A 88 5.03 -0.06 4.52
CA SER A 88 6.15 -0.33 5.41
C SER A 88 5.77 -0.19 6.89
N VAL A 89 4.89 0.77 7.20
CA VAL A 89 4.34 0.97 8.54
C VAL A 89 3.43 -0.19 8.92
N GLN A 90 2.52 -0.57 8.01
CA GLN A 90 1.66 -1.74 8.19
C GLN A 90 2.48 -3.02 8.38
N LYS A 91 3.53 -3.23 7.58
CA LYS A 91 4.41 -4.39 7.73
C LYS A 91 5.06 -4.44 9.12
N ARG A 92 5.55 -3.32 9.64
CA ARG A 92 6.12 -3.25 10.98
C ARG A 92 5.07 -3.64 12.02
N ILE A 93 3.89 -3.02 11.99
CA ILE A 93 2.80 -3.29 12.94
C ILE A 93 2.32 -4.75 12.85
N TYR A 94 2.24 -5.30 11.64
CA TYR A 94 1.89 -6.69 11.39
C TYR A 94 2.84 -7.66 12.10
N LEU A 95 4.16 -7.41 12.00
CA LEU A 95 5.18 -8.19 12.71
C LEU A 95 5.11 -7.96 14.24
N ASP A 96 4.97 -6.71 14.67
CA ASP A 96 4.93 -6.33 16.10
C ASP A 96 3.70 -6.93 16.83
N THR A 97 2.63 -7.22 16.10
CA THR A 97 1.42 -7.90 16.63
C THR A 97 1.54 -9.42 16.67
N GLY A 98 2.70 -9.97 16.28
CA GLY A 98 3.04 -11.38 16.36
C GLY A 98 2.71 -12.17 15.09
N ASN A 99 2.30 -11.52 14.01
CA ASN A 99 2.04 -12.23 12.76
C ASN A 99 3.34 -12.64 12.06
N GLN A 100 3.28 -13.76 11.34
CA GLN A 100 4.39 -14.29 10.56
C GLN A 100 4.06 -14.26 9.07
N PRO A 101 4.97 -13.77 8.21
CA PRO A 101 4.74 -13.80 6.77
C PRO A 101 4.46 -15.23 6.27
N ARG A 102 3.43 -15.40 5.44
CA ARG A 102 2.98 -16.69 4.88
C ARG A 102 2.34 -17.67 5.87
N GLU A 103 2.14 -17.26 7.12
CA GLU A 103 1.44 -18.06 8.12
C GLU A 103 0.26 -17.25 8.66
N TYR A 104 -0.95 -17.65 8.27
CA TYR A 104 -2.15 -17.01 8.75
C TYR A 104 -2.50 -17.49 10.16
N ASN A 105 -2.64 -16.55 11.09
CA ASN A 105 -3.19 -16.78 12.41
C ASN A 105 -4.26 -15.72 12.70
N GLN A 106 -5.48 -16.17 12.96
CA GLN A 106 -6.62 -15.27 13.13
C GLN A 106 -6.49 -14.35 14.35
N GLU A 107 -5.94 -14.84 15.47
CA GLU A 107 -5.79 -14.02 16.68
C GLU A 107 -4.81 -12.87 16.48
N THR A 108 -3.65 -13.15 15.88
CA THR A 108 -2.66 -12.10 15.59
C THR A 108 -3.13 -11.16 14.49
N TYR A 109 -3.91 -11.65 13.52
CA TYR A 109 -4.48 -10.81 12.46
C TYR A 109 -5.60 -9.89 12.98
N ASP A 110 -6.44 -10.39 13.88
CA ASP A 110 -7.44 -9.58 14.59
C ASP A 110 -6.76 -8.47 15.41
N ARG A 111 -5.68 -8.79 16.13
CA ARG A 111 -4.88 -7.80 16.87
C ARG A 111 -4.26 -6.76 15.94
N PHE A 112 -3.74 -7.18 14.78
CA PHE A 112 -3.26 -6.26 13.76
C PHE A 112 -4.37 -5.30 13.32
N GLY A 113 -5.55 -5.83 12.99
CA GLY A 113 -6.72 -5.04 12.62
C GLY A 113 -7.15 -4.03 13.68
N GLU A 114 -7.10 -4.41 14.96
CA GLU A 114 -7.37 -3.50 16.09
C GLU A 114 -6.32 -2.36 16.15
N VAL A 115 -5.03 -2.68 16.05
CA VAL A 115 -3.95 -1.69 16.15
C VAL A 115 -3.98 -0.68 15.00
N VAL A 116 -4.23 -1.14 13.76
CA VAL A 116 -4.34 -0.23 12.61
C VAL A 116 -5.73 0.40 12.48
N GLY A 117 -6.68 0.06 13.36
CA GLY A 117 -8.03 0.64 13.38
C GLY A 117 -8.98 0.12 12.30
N TRP A 118 -8.70 -1.04 11.69
CA TRP A 118 -9.59 -1.73 10.75
C TRP A 118 -10.61 -2.62 11.43
N ARG A 119 -10.43 -2.91 12.72
CA ARG A 119 -11.31 -3.73 13.52
C ARG A 119 -11.56 -3.05 14.86
N ASP A 120 -12.82 -3.02 15.28
CA ASP A 120 -13.25 -2.40 16.54
C ASP A 120 -14.39 -3.23 17.14
N ASP A 121 -14.39 -3.43 18.45
CA ASP A 121 -15.36 -4.29 19.16
C ASP A 121 -15.62 -5.66 18.49
N ARG A 122 -14.55 -6.29 17.98
CA ARG A 122 -14.58 -7.57 17.25
C ARG A 122 -15.25 -7.54 15.87
N ILE A 123 -15.52 -6.36 15.34
CA ILE A 123 -16.15 -6.15 14.03
C ILE A 123 -15.13 -5.51 13.08
N TRP A 124 -14.91 -6.15 11.94
CA TRP A 124 -14.12 -5.57 10.85
C TRP A 124 -14.92 -4.46 10.18
N LYS A 125 -14.29 -3.28 10.05
CA LYS A 125 -14.91 -2.10 9.44
C LYS A 125 -15.01 -2.29 7.93
N ASN A 126 -16.13 -1.85 7.37
CA ASN A 126 -16.22 -1.69 5.93
C ASN A 126 -15.50 -0.42 5.50
N TYR A 127 -15.23 -0.29 4.21
CA TYR A 127 -14.56 0.89 3.65
C TYR A 127 -15.22 2.22 4.03
N PHE A 128 -16.56 2.23 4.11
CA PHE A 128 -17.32 3.43 4.43
C PHE A 128 -17.20 3.85 5.90
N ASP A 129 -16.75 2.95 6.77
CA ASP A 129 -16.61 3.16 8.22
C ASP A 129 -15.17 3.51 8.63
N LEU A 130 -14.24 3.61 7.66
CA LEU A 130 -12.84 3.97 7.90
C LEU A 130 -12.67 5.47 8.16
N GLU A 131 -11.63 5.82 8.93
CA GLU A 131 -11.28 7.20 9.27
C GLU A 131 -10.23 7.73 8.28
N PHE A 132 -10.63 8.67 7.42
CA PHE A 132 -9.78 9.23 6.37
C PHE A 132 -9.17 10.57 6.77
N SER A 133 -8.44 10.59 7.88
CA SER A 133 -7.68 11.74 8.32
C SER A 133 -6.42 11.34 9.09
N LEU A 134 -5.58 12.32 9.43
CA LEU A 134 -4.35 12.08 10.20
C LEU A 134 -4.62 11.68 11.67
N SER A 135 -5.86 11.79 12.16
CA SER A 135 -6.24 11.30 13.49
C SER A 135 -6.34 9.78 13.53
N ALA A 136 -6.43 9.11 12.38
CA ALA A 136 -6.48 7.65 12.30
C ALA A 136 -5.22 7.01 12.91
N PRO A 137 -5.32 5.76 13.40
CA PRO A 137 -4.18 5.03 13.95
C PRO A 137 -3.03 4.90 12.96
N GLU A 138 -1.84 4.66 13.50
CA GLU A 138 -0.67 4.40 12.67
C GLU A 138 -0.89 3.14 11.80
N GLY A 139 -0.50 3.19 10.52
CA GLY A 139 -0.73 2.11 9.56
C GLY A 139 -2.16 1.98 9.03
N HIS A 140 -3.10 2.84 9.44
CA HIS A 140 -4.50 2.76 9.00
C HIS A 140 -4.67 2.81 7.46
N LEU A 141 -3.84 3.58 6.77
CA LEU A 141 -3.87 3.73 5.33
C LEU A 141 -2.51 3.37 4.69
N PRO A 142 -2.50 2.93 3.42
CA PRO A 142 -3.65 2.63 2.57
C PRO A 142 -4.35 1.31 2.94
N TRP A 143 -5.67 1.23 2.78
CA TRP A 143 -6.49 0.04 3.04
C TRP A 143 -6.59 -0.91 1.83
N CYS A 144 -6.12 -0.49 0.66
CA CYS A 144 -6.40 -1.11 -0.65
C CYS A 144 -6.05 -2.60 -0.83
N CYS A 145 -5.47 -3.26 0.16
CA CYS A 145 -5.10 -4.68 0.16
C CYS A 145 -5.63 -5.48 1.36
N ALA A 146 -6.47 -4.88 2.22
CA ALA A 146 -6.88 -5.46 3.51
C ALA A 146 -8.12 -6.38 3.47
N GLY A 147 -8.83 -6.45 2.35
CA GLY A 147 -10.05 -7.25 2.28
C GLY A 147 -10.59 -7.41 0.87
N PHE A 148 -10.28 -8.55 0.23
CA PHE A 148 -11.13 -9.16 -0.79
C PHE A 148 -10.94 -10.68 -0.71
N ASP A 149 -11.31 -11.25 0.43
CA ASP A 149 -11.81 -12.63 0.52
C ASP A 149 -13.14 -12.57 1.27
N VAL A 150 -14.23 -12.46 0.50
CA VAL A 150 -15.57 -12.90 0.88
C VAL A 150 -16.08 -13.82 -0.20
#